data_AF-A0A7S2DBR6-F1
#
_entry.id   AF-A0A7S2DBR6-F1
#
_cell.length_a   1.000
_cell.length_b   1.000
_cell.length_c   1.000
_cell.angle_alpha   90.00
_cell.angle_beta   90.00
_cell.angle_gamma   90.00
#
_symmetry.space_group_name_H-M   'P 1'
#
loop_
_entity.id
_entity.type
_entity.pdbx_description
1 polymer ?
#
loop_
_entity_poly.entity_id
_entity_poly.type
_entity_poly.pdbx_seq_one_letter_code
_entity_poly.pdbx_strand_id
1 'polypeptide(L)'
;AWLQLPNYTPRQLAAITAAQLTERGYALAGGMGLADLQAALCATWPRDVLAMRNAHLASELVQRAISHRNQRVALPRLLAMPLSLCAEDLGLQSHGLMSLLAQRAVIDAEVAELVGMAPLKRFLVELRAKVEFVSLGGDPRLLEGCLNVVLTGNPGAGKTTAARLLFRALRAYGLLKKNVF
;
A
#
# COMPACT_ATOMS: atom_id res chain seq x y z
N ALA A 1 -18.55 7.23 41.83
CA ALA A 1 -17.48 6.29 41.44
C ALA A 1 -17.15 6.53 39.98
N TRP A 2 -15.88 6.58 39.61
CA TRP A 2 -15.45 6.77 38.22
C TRP A 2 -15.14 5.40 37.62
N LEU A 3 -15.76 5.08 36.48
CA LEU A 3 -15.49 3.88 35.71
C LEU A 3 -14.61 4.27 34.51
N GLN A 4 -13.37 3.78 34.49
CA GLN A 4 -12.45 4.02 33.38
C GLN A 4 -12.54 2.85 32.38
N LEU A 5 -12.82 3.17 31.11
CA LEU A 5 -12.85 2.18 30.04
C LEU A 5 -11.45 1.95 29.47
N PRO A 6 -11.05 0.69 29.20
CA PRO A 6 -9.75 0.38 28.61
C PRO A 6 -9.71 0.70 27.11
N ASN A 7 -8.51 0.92 26.57
CA ASN A 7 -8.28 1.02 25.13
C ASN A 7 -8.39 -0.35 24.45
N TYR A 8 -8.82 -0.35 23.19
CA TYR A 8 -8.90 -1.56 22.40
C TYR A 8 -7.54 -1.95 21.84
N THR A 9 -7.22 -3.24 21.91
CA THR A 9 -6.07 -3.82 21.20
C THR A 9 -6.34 -3.90 19.69
N PRO A 10 -5.31 -3.97 18.83
CA PRO A 10 -5.49 -4.14 17.38
C PRO A 10 -6.34 -5.36 17.00
N ARG A 11 -6.23 -6.46 17.77
CA ARG A 11 -7.05 -7.66 17.58
C ARG A 11 -8.53 -7.42 17.91
N GLN A 12 -8.82 -6.66 18.97
CA GLN A 12 -10.19 -6.29 19.32
C GLN A 12 -10.78 -5.31 18.30
N LEU A 13 -10.00 -4.35 17.81
CA LEU A 13 -10.43 -3.47 16.72
C LEU A 13 -10.75 -4.27 15.45
N ALA A 14 -9.92 -5.27 15.10
CA ALA A 14 -10.20 -6.17 13.98
C ALA A 14 -11.52 -6.94 14.17
N ALA A 15 -11.83 -7.38 15.39
CA ALA A 15 -13.09 -8.04 15.71
C ALA A 15 -14.30 -7.08 15.58
N ILE A 16 -14.16 -5.84 16.04
CA ILE A 16 -15.19 -4.81 15.87
C ILE A 16 -15.40 -4.51 14.39
N THR A 17 -14.33 -4.36 13.60
CA THR A 17 -14.40 -4.18 12.14
C THR A 17 -15.13 -5.35 11.47
N ALA A 18 -14.80 -6.60 11.82
CA ALA A 18 -15.46 -7.78 11.27
C ALA A 18 -16.96 -7.81 11.58
N ALA A 19 -17.34 -7.49 12.82
CA ALA A 19 -18.74 -7.43 13.23
C ALA A 19 -19.51 -6.36 12.44
N GLN A 20 -18.96 -5.15 12.31
CA GLN A 20 -19.57 -4.06 11.55
C GLN A 20 -19.72 -4.36 10.04
N LEU A 21 -18.75 -5.08 9.45
CA LEU A 21 -18.85 -5.51 8.06
C LEU A 21 -19.98 -6.52 7.87
N THR A 22 -20.06 -7.50 8.77
CA THR A 22 -21.09 -8.55 8.75
C THR A 22 -22.49 -7.94 8.91
N GLU A 23 -22.67 -7.02 9.86
CA GLU A 23 -23.92 -6.28 10.08
C GLU A 23 -24.39 -5.51 8.84
N ARG A 24 -23.44 -5.02 8.03
CA ARG A 24 -23.71 -4.31 6.77
C ARG A 24 -23.81 -5.22 5.55
N GLY A 25 -23.78 -6.54 5.73
CA GLY A 25 -23.90 -7.54 4.67
C GLY A 25 -22.62 -7.77 3.84
N TYR A 26 -21.45 -7.31 4.32
CA TYR A 26 -20.18 -7.53 3.67
C TYR A 26 -19.46 -8.78 4.18
N ALA A 27 -18.89 -9.55 3.25
CA ALA A 27 -18.06 -10.71 3.53
C ALA A 27 -16.63 -10.50 3.02
N LEU A 28 -15.65 -11.05 3.72
CA LEU A 28 -14.26 -11.05 3.27
C LEU A 28 -14.04 -12.18 2.25
N ALA A 29 -13.47 -11.84 1.09
CA ALA A 29 -13.16 -12.80 0.03
C ALA A 29 -11.83 -13.54 0.28
N GLY A 30 -11.62 -14.66 -0.42
CA GLY A 30 -10.30 -15.29 -0.52
C GLY A 30 -9.75 -15.89 0.78
N GLY A 31 -10.62 -16.29 1.71
CA GLY A 31 -10.20 -16.89 2.99
C GLY A 31 -9.65 -15.89 4.01
N MET A 32 -9.77 -14.60 3.74
CA MET A 32 -9.36 -13.54 4.67
C MET A 32 -10.16 -13.60 5.97
N GLY A 33 -9.51 -13.24 7.08
CA GLY A 33 -10.11 -13.25 8.41
C GLY A 33 -9.63 -12.13 9.31
N LEU A 34 -9.75 -12.36 10.62
CA LEU A 34 -9.38 -11.39 11.66
C LEU A 34 -7.92 -10.95 11.59
N ALA A 35 -7.01 -11.85 11.21
CA ALA A 35 -5.58 -11.55 11.10
C ALA A 35 -5.32 -10.52 9.99
N ASP A 36 -6.03 -10.61 8.86
CA ASP A 36 -5.90 -9.67 7.74
C ASP A 36 -6.47 -8.30 8.12
N LEU A 37 -7.62 -8.26 8.80
CA LEU A 37 -8.18 -7.00 9.31
C LEU A 37 -7.24 -6.33 10.33
N GLN A 38 -6.62 -7.12 11.21
CA GLN A 38 -5.60 -6.61 12.13
C GLN A 38 -4.38 -6.08 11.37
N ALA A 39 -3.93 -6.78 10.33
CA ALA A 39 -2.84 -6.34 9.47
C ALA A 39 -3.21 -5.02 8.75
N ALA A 40 -4.45 -4.90 8.27
CA ALA A 40 -4.95 -3.69 7.59
C ALA A 40 -4.96 -2.48 8.54
N LEU A 41 -5.42 -2.66 9.78
CA LEU A 41 -5.40 -1.62 10.82
C LEU A 41 -3.96 -1.17 11.10
N CYS A 42 -3.05 -2.10 11.35
CA CYS A 42 -1.64 -1.81 11.64
C CYS A 42 -0.87 -1.23 10.45
N ALA A 43 -1.24 -1.58 9.23
CA ALA A 43 -0.63 -1.03 8.02
C ALA A 43 -1.14 0.40 7.72
N THR A 44 -2.37 0.70 8.10
CA THR A 44 -3.02 1.99 7.81
C THR A 44 -2.68 3.05 8.86
N TRP A 45 -2.61 2.69 10.15
CA TRP A 45 -2.35 3.62 11.24
C TRP A 45 -1.20 3.14 12.16
N PRO A 46 -0.35 4.05 12.64
CA PRO A 46 0.72 3.73 13.58
C PRO A 46 0.15 3.39 14.98
N ARG A 47 0.97 2.74 15.83
CA ARG A 47 0.54 2.14 17.11
C ARG A 47 -0.01 3.15 18.12
N ASP A 48 0.56 4.34 18.15
CA ASP A 48 0.13 5.47 18.98
C ASP A 48 -1.29 5.94 18.61
N VAL A 49 -1.58 6.04 17.31
CA VAL A 49 -2.92 6.42 16.82
C VAL A 49 -3.95 5.33 17.12
N LEU A 50 -3.56 4.05 16.99
CA LEU A 50 -4.41 2.91 17.33
C LEU A 50 -4.87 2.95 18.80
N ALA A 51 -3.97 3.28 19.72
CA ALA A 51 -4.29 3.39 21.14
C ALA A 51 -5.17 4.61 21.48
N MET A 52 -5.05 5.71 20.73
CA MET A 52 -5.74 6.96 21.01
C MET A 52 -7.16 7.02 20.42
N ARG A 53 -7.35 6.53 19.19
CA ARG A 53 -8.63 6.68 18.45
C ARG A 53 -9.56 5.46 18.56
N ASN A 54 -9.09 4.34 19.13
CA ASN A 54 -9.93 3.22 19.57
C ASN A 54 -10.97 2.80 18.51
N ALA A 55 -12.23 2.55 18.91
CA ALA A 55 -13.30 2.03 18.06
C ALA A 55 -13.62 2.90 16.83
N HIS A 56 -13.25 4.19 16.84
CA HIS A 56 -13.43 5.05 15.67
C HIS A 56 -12.62 4.55 14.46
N LEU A 57 -11.44 3.97 14.68
CA LEU A 57 -10.61 3.43 13.60
C LEU A 57 -11.22 2.20 12.95
N ALA A 58 -11.95 1.39 13.72
CA ALA A 58 -12.68 0.25 13.17
C ALA A 58 -13.74 0.75 12.16
N SER A 59 -14.51 1.76 12.54
CA SER A 59 -15.51 2.39 11.66
C SER A 59 -14.88 3.07 10.45
N GLU A 60 -13.76 3.76 10.63
CA GLU A 60 -13.02 4.44 9.55
C GLU A 60 -12.52 3.42 8.51
N LEU A 61 -11.96 2.29 8.96
CA LEU A 61 -11.52 1.22 8.07
C LEU A 61 -12.69 0.62 7.26
N VAL A 62 -13.85 0.38 7.90
CA VAL A 62 -15.03 -0.14 7.20
C VAL A 62 -15.50 0.84 6.11
N GLN A 63 -15.66 2.12 6.44
CA GLN A 63 -16.13 3.12 5.48
C GLN A 63 -15.17 3.23 4.29
N ARG A 64 -13.87 3.21 4.56
CA ARG A 64 -12.85 3.22 3.53
C ARG A 64 -12.90 1.99 2.64
N ALA A 65 -13.05 0.80 3.22
CA ALA A 65 -13.13 -0.45 2.47
C ALA A 65 -14.35 -0.51 1.55
N ILE A 66 -15.52 -0.08 2.05
CA ILE A 66 -16.74 0.02 1.25
C ILE A 66 -16.56 1.03 0.11
N SER A 67 -15.98 2.20 0.40
CA SER A 67 -15.71 3.22 -0.61
C SER A 67 -14.78 2.72 -1.72
N HIS A 68 -13.68 2.08 -1.35
CA HIS A 68 -12.73 1.49 -2.32
C HIS A 68 -13.40 0.41 -3.18
N ARG A 69 -14.18 -0.50 -2.58
CA ARG A 69 -14.95 -1.50 -3.35
C ARG A 69 -15.87 -0.82 -4.34
N ASN A 70 -16.59 0.20 -3.90
CA ASN A 70 -17.56 0.89 -4.75
C ASN A 70 -16.90 1.61 -5.94
N GLN A 71 -15.66 2.07 -5.77
CA GLN A 71 -14.86 2.64 -6.86
C GLN A 71 -14.27 1.57 -7.80
N ARG A 72 -13.90 0.40 -7.26
CA ARG A 72 -13.25 -0.69 -7.99
C ARG A 72 -14.22 -1.52 -8.83
N VAL A 73 -15.46 -1.66 -8.39
CA VAL A 73 -16.42 -2.65 -8.90
C VAL A 73 -17.49 -1.99 -9.80
N ALA A 74 -17.75 -2.58 -10.97
CA ALA A 74 -18.80 -2.10 -11.88
C ALA A 74 -20.22 -2.37 -11.37
N LEU A 75 -21.21 -1.59 -11.83
CA LEU A 75 -22.64 -1.65 -11.46
C LEU A 75 -23.22 -3.08 -11.28
N PRO A 76 -23.03 -4.03 -12.21
CA PRO A 76 -23.57 -5.39 -12.04
C PRO A 76 -23.02 -6.11 -10.80
N ARG A 77 -21.77 -5.85 -10.42
CA ARG A 77 -21.12 -6.45 -9.26
C ARG A 77 -21.28 -5.62 -7.98
N LEU A 78 -21.64 -4.33 -8.09
CA LEU A 78 -21.96 -3.49 -6.92
C LEU A 78 -23.12 -4.08 -6.13
N LEU A 79 -24.13 -4.58 -6.85
CA LEU A 79 -25.36 -5.15 -6.32
C LEU A 79 -25.31 -6.68 -6.12
N ALA A 80 -24.20 -7.33 -6.49
CA ALA A 80 -24.06 -8.77 -6.36
C ALA A 80 -23.99 -9.20 -4.89
N MET A 81 -24.73 -10.25 -4.53
CA MET A 81 -24.72 -10.87 -3.21
C MET A 81 -23.95 -12.20 -3.24
N PRO A 82 -23.06 -12.47 -2.26
CA PRO A 82 -22.71 -11.61 -1.13
C PRO A 82 -21.85 -10.40 -1.54
N LEU A 83 -21.94 -9.29 -0.78
CA LEU A 83 -21.07 -8.13 -0.98
C LEU A 83 -19.65 -8.48 -0.52
N SER A 84 -18.80 -8.91 -1.45
CA SER A 84 -17.44 -9.32 -1.13
C SER A 84 -16.47 -8.14 -1.10
N LEU A 85 -15.62 -8.07 -0.08
CA LEU A 85 -14.43 -7.22 -0.02
C LEU A 85 -13.17 -8.06 -0.27
N CYS A 86 -12.26 -7.55 -1.10
CA CYS A 86 -10.94 -8.14 -1.30
C CYS A 86 -9.86 -7.41 -0.48
N ALA A 87 -8.65 -7.96 -0.44
CA ALA A 87 -7.51 -7.39 0.26
C ALA A 87 -7.25 -5.92 -0.17
N GLU A 88 -7.36 -5.63 -1.46
CA GLU A 88 -7.17 -4.29 -2.02
C GLU A 88 -8.15 -3.27 -1.43
N ASP A 89 -9.40 -3.67 -1.18
CA ASP A 89 -10.42 -2.79 -0.60
C ASP A 89 -10.00 -2.35 0.82
N LEU A 90 -9.37 -3.26 1.58
CA LEU A 90 -8.82 -3.00 2.92
C LEU A 90 -7.47 -2.25 2.91
N GLY A 91 -6.94 -1.90 1.74
CA GLY A 91 -5.59 -1.33 1.62
C GLY A 91 -4.47 -2.35 1.83
N LEU A 92 -4.82 -3.64 1.96
CA LEU A 92 -3.87 -4.75 1.90
C LEU A 92 -3.53 -4.96 0.43
N GLN A 93 -2.50 -4.25 -0.04
CA GLN A 93 -1.92 -4.61 -1.32
C GLN A 93 -1.38 -6.03 -1.16
N SER A 94 -1.81 -6.96 -2.01
CA SER A 94 -1.19 -8.27 -2.18
C SER A 94 0.22 -8.08 -2.75
N HIS A 95 1.10 -7.51 -1.95
CA HIS A 95 2.53 -7.55 -2.17
C HIS A 95 3.08 -8.81 -1.52
N GLY A 96 2.50 -9.96 -1.87
CA GLY A 96 3.26 -11.19 -1.78
C GLY A 96 4.54 -10.99 -2.59
N LEU A 97 5.66 -11.56 -2.13
CA LEU A 97 6.97 -11.44 -2.78
C LEU A 97 6.88 -11.62 -4.30
N MET A 98 6.03 -12.55 -4.76
CA MET A 98 5.78 -12.82 -6.18
C MET A 98 5.16 -11.65 -6.97
N SER A 99 4.22 -10.90 -6.39
CA SER A 99 3.60 -9.72 -7.03
C SER A 99 4.59 -8.56 -7.14
N LEU A 100 5.43 -8.35 -6.12
CA LEU A 100 6.49 -7.34 -6.15
C LEU A 100 7.58 -7.67 -7.16
N LEU A 101 8.02 -8.93 -7.21
CA LEU A 101 9.03 -9.38 -8.18
C LEU A 101 8.53 -9.26 -9.62
N ALA A 102 7.26 -9.59 -9.88
CA ALA A 102 6.64 -9.40 -11.19
C ALA A 102 6.56 -7.91 -11.58
N GLN A 103 6.17 -7.03 -10.65
CA GLN A 103 6.15 -5.58 -10.90
C GLN A 103 7.56 -5.02 -11.16
N ARG A 104 8.57 -5.47 -10.41
CA ARG A 104 9.98 -5.08 -10.64
C ARG A 104 10.44 -5.50 -12.03
N ALA A 105 10.17 -6.73 -12.44
CA ALA A 105 10.55 -7.24 -13.75
C ALA A 105 9.93 -6.43 -14.91
N VAL A 106 8.66 -6.03 -14.79
CA VAL A 106 8.00 -5.17 -15.79
C VAL A 106 8.66 -3.79 -15.86
N ILE A 107 8.94 -3.17 -14.71
CA ILE A 107 9.60 -1.86 -14.66
C ILE A 107 11.02 -1.94 -15.22
N ASP A 108 11.78 -2.97 -14.85
CA ASP A 108 13.16 -3.15 -15.32
C ASP A 108 13.20 -3.33 -16.86
N ALA A 109 12.22 -4.04 -17.43
CA ALA A 109 12.06 -4.15 -18.88
C ALA A 109 11.75 -2.79 -19.54
N GLU A 110 10.79 -2.03 -19.02
CA GLU A 110 10.48 -0.69 -19.53
C GLU A 110 11.69 0.26 -19.45
N VAL A 111 12.47 0.20 -18.35
CA VAL A 111 13.70 0.99 -18.18
C VAL A 111 14.76 0.58 -19.21
N ALA A 112 14.87 -0.71 -19.52
CA ALA A 112 15.80 -1.21 -20.52
C ALA A 112 15.45 -0.69 -21.92
N GLU A 113 14.17 -0.71 -22.29
CA GLU A 113 13.67 -0.26 -23.60
C GLU A 113 13.77 1.25 -23.85
N LEU A 114 13.87 2.07 -22.79
CA LEU A 114 14.02 3.52 -22.96
C LEU A 114 15.29 3.87 -23.74
N VAL A 115 15.12 4.53 -24.88
CA VAL A 115 16.24 5.04 -25.66
C VAL A 115 16.84 6.27 -24.95
N GLY A 116 18.13 6.21 -24.63
CA GLY A 116 18.83 7.28 -23.91
C GLY A 116 18.59 7.26 -22.39
N MET A 117 18.50 8.44 -21.77
CA MET A 117 18.28 8.61 -20.32
C MET A 117 19.29 7.89 -19.39
N ALA A 118 20.56 7.81 -19.81
CA ALA A 118 21.62 7.17 -19.02
C ALA A 118 21.70 7.63 -17.55
N PRO A 119 21.47 8.93 -17.18
CA PRO A 119 21.44 9.33 -15.78
C PRO A 119 20.33 8.65 -14.97
N LEU A 120 19.11 8.53 -15.53
CA LEU A 120 17.98 7.86 -14.88
C LEU A 120 18.24 6.36 -14.72
N LYS A 121 18.75 5.71 -15.78
CA LYS A 121 19.08 4.27 -15.74
C LYS A 121 20.11 3.97 -14.65
N ARG A 122 21.18 4.77 -14.55
CA ARG A 122 22.20 4.64 -13.49
C ARG A 122 21.60 4.81 -12.10
N PHE A 123 20.78 5.85 -11.90
CA PHE A 123 20.11 6.09 -10.62
C PHE A 123 19.25 4.89 -10.19
N LEU A 124 18.49 4.29 -11.11
CA LEU A 124 17.65 3.13 -10.82
C LEU A 124 18.48 1.88 -10.49
N VAL A 125 19.61 1.67 -11.17
CA VAL A 125 20.55 0.57 -10.86
C VAL A 125 21.15 0.73 -9.46
N GLU A 126 21.59 1.94 -9.10
CA GLU A 126 22.13 2.24 -7.77
C GLU A 126 21.07 2.06 -6.68
N LEU A 127 19.84 2.52 -6.93
CA LEU A 127 18.71 2.36 -6.04
C LEU A 127 18.42 0.87 -5.79
N ARG A 128 18.40 0.06 -6.86
CA ARG A 128 18.20 -1.38 -6.76
C ARG A 128 19.28 -2.03 -5.89
N ALA A 129 20.54 -1.71 -6.11
CA ALA A 129 21.66 -2.25 -5.34
C ALA A 129 21.52 -1.92 -3.84
N LYS A 130 21.09 -0.69 -3.49
CA LYS A 130 20.82 -0.29 -2.10
C LYS A 130 19.67 -1.09 -1.49
N VAL A 131 18.57 -1.25 -2.22
CA VAL A 131 17.40 -2.01 -1.75
C VAL A 131 17.76 -3.48 -1.53
N GLU A 132 18.53 -4.07 -2.44
CA GLU A 132 19.00 -5.46 -2.32
C GLU A 132 19.95 -5.64 -1.13
N PHE A 133 20.91 -4.72 -0.94
CA PHE A 133 21.82 -4.73 0.20
C PHE A 133 21.07 -4.68 1.54
N VAL A 134 20.09 -3.79 1.69
CA VAL A 134 19.27 -3.72 2.91
C VAL A 134 18.39 -4.97 3.07
N SER A 135 17.86 -5.51 1.98
CA SER A 135 17.05 -6.74 2.03
C SER A 135 17.84 -7.96 2.50
N LEU A 136 19.16 -7.98 2.29
CA LEU A 136 20.09 -9.03 2.73
C LEU A 136 20.61 -8.82 4.16
N GLY A 137 20.07 -7.84 4.91
CA GLY A 137 20.46 -7.56 6.31
C GLY A 137 21.42 -6.39 6.49
N GLY A 138 21.66 -5.59 5.45
CA GLY A 138 22.40 -4.33 5.54
C GLY A 138 21.65 -3.23 6.32
N ASP A 139 22.35 -2.14 6.65
CA ASP A 139 21.80 -1.04 7.45
C ASP A 139 20.59 -0.37 6.76
N PRO A 140 19.37 -0.41 7.36
CA PRO A 140 18.17 0.22 6.82
C PRO A 140 18.29 1.73 6.59
N ARG A 141 19.17 2.43 7.31
CA ARG A 141 19.41 3.87 7.18
C ARG A 141 19.88 4.28 5.78
N LEU A 142 20.42 3.33 5.01
CA LEU A 142 20.79 3.57 3.61
C LEU A 142 19.60 3.86 2.69
N LEU A 143 18.39 3.44 3.09
CA LEU A 143 17.14 3.75 2.38
C LEU A 143 16.41 4.97 2.97
N GLU A 144 16.82 5.44 4.15
CA GLU A 144 16.25 6.63 4.82
C GLU A 144 16.81 7.95 4.23
N GLY A 145 17.86 7.87 3.42
CA GLY A 145 18.43 9.02 2.71
C GLY A 145 17.41 9.67 1.76
N CYS A 146 17.28 11.00 1.84
CA CYS A 146 16.30 11.80 1.10
C CYS A 146 16.21 11.42 -0.39
N LEU A 147 15.07 10.87 -0.81
CA LEU A 147 14.70 10.60 -2.22
C LEU A 147 14.26 11.88 -2.97
N ASN A 148 14.81 13.04 -2.60
CA ASN A 148 14.49 14.31 -3.25
C ASN A 148 15.24 14.39 -4.59
N VAL A 149 14.55 14.03 -5.66
CA VAL A 149 15.11 14.05 -7.02
C VAL A 149 14.60 15.27 -7.77
N VAL A 150 15.53 16.09 -8.29
CA VAL A 150 15.23 17.19 -9.19
C VAL A 150 15.58 16.78 -10.62
N LEU A 151 14.58 16.74 -11.50
CA LEU A 151 14.77 16.42 -12.91
C LEU A 151 14.91 17.71 -13.72
N THR A 152 16.09 17.92 -14.32
CA THR A 152 16.41 19.11 -15.12
C THR A 152 16.60 18.76 -16.60
N GLY A 153 16.47 19.75 -17.48
CA GLY A 153 16.67 19.60 -18.92
C GLY A 153 15.74 20.45 -19.78
N ASN A 154 16.01 20.53 -21.07
CA ASN A 154 15.25 21.34 -22.03
C ASN A 154 13.78 20.88 -22.16
N PRO A 155 12.84 21.77 -22.54
CA PRO A 155 11.47 21.38 -22.87
C PRO A 155 11.45 20.23 -23.88
N GLY A 156 10.55 19.25 -23.70
CA GLY A 156 10.46 18.08 -24.57
C GLY A 156 11.46 16.94 -24.28
N ALA A 157 12.45 17.12 -23.40
CA ALA A 157 13.45 16.08 -23.07
C ALA A 157 12.91 14.87 -22.24
N GLY A 158 11.59 14.70 -22.14
CA GLY A 158 10.99 13.55 -21.46
C GLY A 158 11.00 13.57 -19.92
N LYS A 159 11.22 14.74 -19.28
CA LYS A 159 11.28 14.86 -17.80
C LYS A 159 10.04 14.28 -17.10
N THR A 160 8.84 14.53 -17.62
CA THR A 160 7.59 14.01 -17.07
C THR A 160 7.52 12.48 -17.19
N THR A 161 8.01 11.93 -18.30
CA THR A 161 8.10 10.48 -18.52
C THR A 161 9.08 9.85 -17.53
N ALA A 162 10.26 10.46 -17.37
CA ALA A 162 11.25 10.03 -16.38
C ALA A 162 10.70 10.06 -14.95
N ALA A 163 9.97 11.11 -14.58
CA ALA A 163 9.35 11.24 -13.26
C ALA A 163 8.34 10.12 -12.99
N ARG A 164 7.47 9.83 -13.96
CA ARG A 164 6.47 8.76 -13.84
C ARG A 164 7.12 7.38 -13.72
N LEU A 165 8.16 7.11 -14.51
CA LEU A 165 8.90 5.86 -14.43
C LEU A 165 9.60 5.71 -13.08
N LEU A 166 10.27 6.77 -12.62
CA LEU A 166 10.94 6.80 -11.32
C LEU A 166 9.94 6.51 -10.18
N PHE A 167 8.77 7.14 -10.21
CA PHE A 167 7.70 6.88 -9.24
C PHE A 167 7.27 5.41 -9.23
N ARG A 168 7.00 4.83 -10.40
CA ARG A 168 6.60 3.42 -10.53
C ARG A 168 7.70 2.48 -10.02
N ALA A 169 8.97 2.77 -10.32
CA ALA A 169 10.10 2.02 -9.83
C ALA A 169 10.20 2.07 -8.30
N LEU A 170 10.18 3.28 -7.70
CA LEU A 170 10.22 3.45 -6.25
C LEU A 170 9.08 2.70 -5.54
N ARG A 171 7.89 2.64 -6.15
CA ARG A 171 6.77 1.84 -5.64
C ARG A 171 7.05 0.34 -5.74
N ALA A 172 7.51 -0.17 -6.89
CA ALA A 172 7.82 -1.59 -7.08
C ALA A 172 8.96 -2.08 -6.17
N TYR A 173 9.89 -1.19 -5.81
CA TYR A 173 10.94 -1.44 -4.84
C TYR A 173 10.47 -1.32 -3.38
N GLY A 174 9.22 -0.92 -3.13
CA GLY A 174 8.64 -0.81 -1.79
C GLY A 174 9.02 0.46 -1.03
N LEU A 175 9.63 1.44 -1.71
CA LEU A 175 10.09 2.70 -1.11
C LEU A 175 8.97 3.74 -1.02
N LEU A 176 7.95 3.64 -1.88
CA LEU A 176 6.73 4.47 -1.80
C LEU A 176 5.55 3.64 -1.31
N LYS A 177 4.94 4.08 -0.20
CA LYS A 177 3.75 3.45 0.39
C LYS A 177 2.45 3.87 -0.28
N LYS A 178 2.42 5.07 -0.89
CA LYS A 178 1.22 5.65 -1.52
C LYS A 178 1.33 5.58 -3.04
N ASN A 179 0.22 5.26 -3.69
CA ASN A 179 0.11 5.26 -5.15
C ASN A 179 -0.44 6.61 -5.66
N VAL A 180 0.23 7.72 -5.31
CA VAL A 180 -0.14 9.08 -5.76
C VAL A 180 1.11 9.74 -6.32
N PHE A 181 1.08 10.09 -7.61
CA PHE A 181 2.16 10.75 -8.35
C PHE A 181 1.91 12.26 -8.42
#